data_AF-A0A8J6IXG5-F1
#
_entry.id   AF-A0A8J6IXG5-F1
#
_cell.length_a   1.000
_cell.length_b   1.000
_cell.length_c   1.000
_cell.angle_alpha   90.00
_cell.angle_beta   90.00
_cell.angle_gamma   90.00
#
_symmetry.space_group_name_H-M   'P 1'
#
loop_
_entity.id
_entity.type
_entity.pdbx_description
1 polymer ?
#
loop_
_entity_poly.entity_id
_entity_poly.type
_entity_poly.pdbx_seq_one_letter_code
_entity_poly.pdbx_strand_id
1 'polypeptide(L)'
;MKRLLTLTLALVMSLSLTACGGSDDAGSSDESDVSVSASQSAEDGSGDASVPEGRISDEKLAELTEAYNNVAVPYNEIANLVNENGWMADEQTNAEMNALNSTLGTVGTALTEDISMLDGADVDALIASLSDELPGALAELKDRVSVPYEG
;
A
#
# COMPACT_ATOMS: atom_id res chain seq x y z
N MET A 1 -18.38 -16.19 5.40
CA MET A 1 -18.39 -16.36 3.93
C MET A 1 -19.11 -15.27 3.11
N LYS A 2 -19.65 -14.17 3.67
CA LYS A 2 -20.25 -13.08 2.86
C LYS A 2 -19.60 -11.71 3.07
N ARG A 3 -18.80 -11.55 4.14
CA ARG A 3 -18.25 -10.25 4.52
C ARG A 3 -16.97 -9.92 3.74
N LEU A 4 -16.08 -10.90 3.52
CA LEU A 4 -14.86 -10.73 2.72
C LEU A 4 -15.13 -10.36 1.26
N LEU A 5 -16.12 -11.00 0.63
CA LEU A 5 -16.55 -10.71 -0.74
C LEU A 5 -17.12 -9.30 -0.91
N THR A 6 -17.62 -8.69 0.18
CA THR A 6 -18.18 -7.33 0.14
C THR A 6 -17.09 -6.27 0.26
N LEU A 7 -15.96 -6.58 0.91
CA LEU A 7 -14.88 -5.63 1.17
C LEU A 7 -14.02 -5.36 -0.08
N THR A 8 -13.69 -6.40 -0.84
CA THR A 8 -12.84 -6.29 -2.05
C THR A 8 -13.49 -5.45 -3.15
N LEU A 9 -14.83 -5.46 -3.24
CA LEU A 9 -15.58 -4.66 -4.21
C LEU A 9 -15.56 -3.16 -3.87
N ALA A 10 -15.49 -2.80 -2.59
CA ALA A 10 -15.48 -1.41 -2.16
C ALA A 10 -14.11 -0.73 -2.35
N LEU A 11 -13.02 -1.46 -2.11
CA LEU A 11 -11.66 -0.92 -2.22
C LEU A 11 -11.28 -0.51 -3.66
N VAL A 12 -11.72 -1.27 -4.67
CA VAL A 12 -11.37 -1.04 -6.09
C VAL A 12 -12.08 0.20 -6.67
N MET A 13 -13.23 0.58 -6.13
CA MET A 13 -14.03 1.70 -6.64
C MET A 13 -13.44 3.09 -6.28
N SER A 14 -12.52 3.16 -5.32
CA SER A 14 -11.93 4.42 -4.84
C SER A 14 -10.71 4.88 -5.65
N LEU A 15 -10.06 4.00 -6.43
CA LEU A 15 -8.79 4.32 -7.12
C LEU A 15 -8.97 4.95 -8.53
N SER A 16 -10.19 5.21 -8.99
CA SER A 16 -10.45 5.53 -10.41
C SER A 16 -10.63 7.02 -10.75
N LEU A 17 -10.17 7.99 -9.94
CA LEU A 17 -10.40 9.42 -10.21
C LEU A 17 -9.12 10.26 -10.23
N THR A 18 -8.51 10.40 -11.42
CA THR A 18 -8.12 11.68 -12.07
C THR A 18 -7.02 11.41 -13.11
N ALA A 19 -7.46 11.11 -14.33
CA ALA A 19 -6.63 11.16 -15.52
C ALA A 19 -7.37 12.02 -16.56
N CYS A 20 -7.18 13.34 -16.53
CA CYS A 20 -7.36 14.20 -17.70
C CYS A 20 -6.93 15.63 -17.36
N GLY A 21 -5.89 16.12 -18.03
CA GLY A 21 -5.46 17.51 -17.89
C GLY A 21 -4.19 17.81 -18.67
N GLY A 22 -4.11 17.34 -19.91
CA GLY A 22 -3.11 17.83 -20.86
C GLY A 22 -3.55 19.19 -21.41
N SER A 23 -2.60 20.12 -21.53
CA SER A 23 -2.33 20.82 -22.80
C SER A 23 -1.09 21.72 -22.69
N ASP A 24 -0.45 21.78 -23.86
CA ASP A 24 0.83 22.30 -24.30
C ASP A 24 0.90 23.84 -24.37
N ASP A 25 2.11 24.43 -24.33
CA ASP A 25 2.73 25.14 -25.48
C ASP A 25 3.84 26.16 -25.11
N ALA A 26 4.92 26.09 -25.90
CA ALA A 26 5.89 27.11 -26.33
C ALA A 26 6.73 27.98 -25.38
N GLY A 27 8.02 28.10 -25.72
CA GLY A 27 8.74 29.38 -25.61
C GLY A 27 10.25 29.31 -25.40
N SER A 28 11.00 29.29 -26.50
CA SER A 28 12.47 29.44 -26.61
C SER A 28 13.04 30.70 -25.93
N SER A 29 14.28 30.64 -25.40
CA SER A 29 15.43 31.49 -25.80
C SER A 29 16.73 31.03 -25.12
N ASP A 30 17.80 31.05 -25.90
CA ASP A 30 19.20 30.81 -25.55
C ASP A 30 19.89 32.16 -25.32
N GLU A 31 20.59 32.33 -24.20
CA GLU A 31 21.78 33.18 -24.14
C GLU A 31 22.64 32.92 -22.88
N SER A 32 23.94 32.86 -23.11
CA SER A 32 25.01 32.75 -22.10
C SER A 32 25.30 34.10 -21.44
N ASP A 33 25.70 34.14 -20.16
CA ASP A 33 26.92 34.85 -19.75
C ASP A 33 27.41 34.46 -18.35
N VAL A 34 28.73 34.49 -18.21
CA VAL A 34 29.53 34.22 -17.01
C VAL A 34 29.50 35.43 -16.07
N SER A 35 29.43 35.23 -14.75
CA SER A 35 30.41 35.83 -13.82
C SER A 35 30.10 35.61 -12.34
N VAL A 36 31.21 35.31 -11.67
CA VAL A 36 31.49 35.19 -10.24
C VAL A 36 30.94 36.36 -9.41
N SER A 37 30.40 36.05 -8.23
CA SER A 37 30.79 36.72 -6.97
C SER A 37 30.42 35.87 -5.77
N ALA A 38 31.45 35.49 -5.01
CA ALA A 38 31.34 35.06 -3.63
C ALA A 38 30.70 36.18 -2.80
N SER A 39 29.82 35.82 -1.87
CA SER A 39 29.78 36.32 -0.48
C SER A 39 28.60 35.70 0.26
N GLN A 40 28.95 34.75 1.14
CA GLN A 40 28.49 34.71 2.53
C GLN A 40 27.16 35.39 2.87
N SER A 41 26.17 34.58 3.20
CA SER A 41 25.36 34.79 4.41
C SER A 41 24.91 33.42 4.91
N ALA A 42 25.34 33.09 6.14
CA ALA A 42 24.63 32.16 6.97
C ALA A 42 23.31 32.85 7.33
N GLU A 43 22.27 32.59 6.56
CA GLU A 43 20.92 32.81 7.02
C GLU A 43 20.45 31.51 7.62
N ASP A 44 20.22 31.61 8.92
CA ASP A 44 19.42 30.77 9.78
C ASP A 44 18.05 30.52 9.13
N GLY A 45 18.07 29.69 8.09
CA GLY A 45 16.88 29.08 7.53
C GLY A 45 16.48 28.00 8.51
N SER A 46 15.73 28.38 9.54
CA SER A 46 14.72 27.49 10.10
C SER A 46 13.81 27.13 8.94
N GLY A 47 14.25 26.13 8.18
CA GLY A 47 13.48 25.49 7.15
C GLY A 47 12.36 24.81 7.90
N ASP A 48 11.30 25.56 8.14
CA ASP A 48 9.96 25.04 8.00
C ASP A 48 9.85 24.58 6.54
N ALA A 49 10.53 23.46 6.25
CA ALA A 49 10.18 22.62 5.14
C ALA A 49 8.81 22.11 5.55
N SER A 50 7.79 22.91 5.25
CA SER A 50 6.40 22.49 5.36
C SER A 50 6.36 21.17 4.62
N VAL A 51 6.29 20.07 5.37
CA VAL A 51 6.13 18.74 4.83
C VAL A 51 4.94 18.88 3.88
N PRO A 52 5.08 18.55 2.58
CA PRO A 52 4.00 18.73 1.63
C PRO A 52 2.73 18.13 2.22
N GLU A 53 1.67 18.93 2.38
CA GLU A 53 0.38 18.45 2.85
C GLU A 53 -0.05 17.32 1.92
N GLY A 54 -0.12 16.09 2.43
CA GLY A 54 -0.37 14.88 1.64
C GLY A 54 0.67 13.77 1.82
N ARG A 55 1.85 14.05 2.40
CA ARG A 55 2.81 13.00 2.79
C ARG A 55 2.28 12.25 4.03
N ILE A 56 2.37 10.93 4.00
CA ILE A 56 2.14 10.08 5.18
C ILE A 56 3.07 10.53 6.32
N SER A 57 2.52 10.76 7.51
CA SER A 57 3.31 11.12 8.69
C SER A 57 4.12 9.91 9.18
N ASP A 58 5.26 10.16 9.84
CA ASP A 58 6.11 9.08 10.38
C ASP A 58 5.35 8.18 11.38
N GLU A 59 4.44 8.76 12.17
CA GLU A 59 3.54 8.00 13.07
C GLU A 59 2.67 7.03 12.28
N LYS A 60 2.03 7.52 11.20
CA LYS A 60 1.14 6.72 10.37
C LYS A 60 1.90 5.65 9.58
N LEU A 61 3.13 5.96 9.18
CA LEU A 61 4.03 5.00 8.56
C LEU A 61 4.42 3.87 9.53
N ALA A 62 4.69 4.20 10.80
CA ALA A 62 4.98 3.20 11.83
C ALA A 62 3.77 2.30 12.09
N GLU A 63 2.58 2.88 12.26
CA GLU A 63 1.31 2.14 12.38
C GLU A 63 1.08 1.22 11.17
N LEU A 64 1.31 1.71 9.95
CA LEU A 64 1.09 0.95 8.72
C LEU A 64 2.07 -0.21 8.62
N THR A 65 3.33 0.03 8.97
CA THR A 65 4.37 -1.00 8.97
C THR A 65 4.06 -2.09 9.98
N GLU A 66 3.61 -1.74 11.18
CA GLU A 66 3.18 -2.70 12.20
C GLU A 66 1.98 -3.52 11.72
N ALA A 67 0.93 -2.84 11.27
CA ALA A 67 -0.29 -3.47 10.75
C ALA A 67 0.02 -4.42 9.59
N TYR A 68 0.88 -3.99 8.65
CA TYR A 68 1.35 -4.80 7.54
C TYR A 68 2.05 -6.08 8.02
N ASN A 69 3.01 -5.97 8.94
CA ASN A 69 3.76 -7.13 9.43
C ASN A 69 2.87 -8.13 10.17
N ASN A 70 1.86 -7.65 10.90
CA ASN A 70 0.88 -8.49 11.59
C ASN A 70 0.00 -9.31 10.64
N VAL A 71 -0.10 -8.93 9.36
CA VAL A 71 -0.84 -9.66 8.31
C VAL A 71 0.10 -10.46 7.41
N ALA A 72 1.24 -9.89 7.03
CA ALA A 72 2.18 -10.50 6.11
C ALA A 72 2.79 -11.80 6.67
N VAL A 73 3.13 -11.83 7.96
CA VAL A 73 3.69 -13.03 8.61
C VAL A 73 2.70 -14.20 8.59
N PRO A 74 1.47 -14.09 9.13
CA PRO A 74 0.50 -15.19 9.08
C PRO A 74 0.05 -15.54 7.66
N TYR A 75 0.00 -14.58 6.73
CA TYR A 75 -0.29 -14.87 5.32
C TYR A 75 0.72 -15.87 4.72
N ASN A 76 2.02 -15.70 4.99
CA ASN A 76 3.04 -16.63 4.48
C ASN A 76 2.85 -18.06 5.04
N GLU A 77 2.46 -18.19 6.31
CA GLU A 77 2.13 -19.49 6.90
C GLU A 77 0.91 -20.14 6.21
N ILE A 78 -0.14 -19.35 6.01
CA ILE A 78 -1.37 -19.80 5.35
C ILE A 78 -1.11 -20.20 3.90
N ALA A 79 -0.27 -19.45 3.18
CA ALA A 79 0.09 -19.79 1.81
C ALA A 79 0.75 -21.17 1.71
N ASN A 80 1.60 -21.52 2.68
CA ASN A 80 2.18 -22.86 2.75
C ASN A 80 1.11 -23.92 3.00
N LEU A 81 0.22 -23.70 3.97
CA LEU A 81 -0.89 -24.63 4.27
C LEU A 81 -1.81 -24.83 3.06
N VAL A 82 -2.17 -23.75 2.36
CA VAL A 82 -3.00 -23.80 1.15
C VAL A 82 -2.37 -24.70 0.09
N ASN A 83 -1.05 -24.58 -0.11
CA ASN A 83 -0.32 -25.39 -1.07
C ASN A 83 -0.17 -26.85 -0.61
N GLU A 84 0.20 -27.08 0.65
CA GLU A 84 0.44 -28.41 1.22
C GLU A 84 -0.85 -29.24 1.29
N ASN A 85 -1.97 -28.62 1.65
CA ASN A 85 -3.26 -29.29 1.81
C ASN A 85 -4.12 -29.28 0.53
N GLY A 86 -3.61 -28.75 -0.58
CA GLY A 86 -4.28 -28.82 -1.89
C GLY A 86 -5.43 -27.82 -2.07
N TRP A 87 -5.58 -26.84 -1.19
CA TRP A 87 -6.62 -25.81 -1.27
C TRP A 87 -6.47 -24.85 -2.46
N MET A 88 -5.34 -24.88 -3.18
CA MET A 88 -5.18 -24.17 -4.46
C MET A 88 -6.23 -24.60 -5.51
N ALA A 89 -6.81 -25.80 -5.36
CA ALA A 89 -7.88 -26.29 -6.22
C ALA A 89 -9.26 -25.68 -5.90
N ASP A 90 -9.45 -25.13 -4.70
CA ASP A 90 -10.66 -24.42 -4.31
C ASP A 90 -10.65 -23.00 -4.90
N GLU A 91 -11.60 -22.71 -5.79
CA GLU A 91 -11.68 -21.42 -6.48
C GLU A 91 -11.82 -20.25 -5.49
N GLN A 92 -12.59 -20.45 -4.41
CA GLN A 92 -12.80 -19.42 -3.41
C GLN A 92 -11.50 -19.13 -2.64
N THR A 93 -10.83 -20.15 -2.13
CA THR A 93 -9.58 -19.99 -1.37
C THR A 93 -8.48 -19.41 -2.27
N ASN A 94 -8.37 -19.85 -3.52
CA ASN A 94 -7.43 -19.26 -4.47
C ASN A 94 -7.72 -17.77 -4.74
N ALA A 95 -9.00 -17.39 -4.87
CA ALA A 95 -9.37 -15.98 -5.01
C ALA A 95 -9.04 -15.14 -3.77
N GLU A 96 -9.32 -15.67 -2.57
CA GLU A 96 -8.99 -15.02 -1.29
C GLU A 96 -7.48 -14.83 -1.14
N MET A 97 -6.68 -15.85 -1.44
CA MET A 97 -5.22 -15.78 -1.41
C MET A 97 -4.66 -14.76 -2.40
N ASN A 98 -5.16 -14.71 -3.63
CA ASN A 98 -4.72 -13.75 -4.63
C ASN A 98 -5.07 -12.30 -4.22
N ALA A 99 -6.26 -12.08 -3.64
CA ALA A 99 -6.65 -10.76 -3.15
C ALA A 99 -5.72 -10.28 -2.01
N LEU A 100 -5.45 -11.16 -1.04
CA LEU A 100 -4.52 -10.87 0.06
C LEU A 100 -3.10 -10.61 -0.46
N ASN A 101 -2.62 -11.43 -1.40
CA ASN A 101 -1.31 -11.26 -2.04
C ASN A 101 -1.20 -9.91 -2.75
N SER A 102 -2.26 -9.50 -3.45
CA SER A 102 -2.28 -8.22 -4.16
C SER A 102 -2.22 -7.03 -3.19
N THR A 103 -3.00 -7.08 -2.11
CA THR A 103 -2.99 -6.05 -1.07
C THR A 103 -1.63 -5.97 -0.40
N LEU A 104 -1.10 -7.11 0.07
CA LEU A 104 0.20 -7.16 0.73
C LEU A 104 1.34 -6.78 -0.21
N GLY A 105 1.30 -7.17 -1.48
CA GLY A 105 2.29 -6.78 -2.48
C GLY A 105 2.30 -5.26 -2.70
N THR A 106 1.12 -4.64 -2.84
CA THR A 106 1.00 -3.19 -3.04
C THR A 106 1.53 -2.42 -1.83
N VAL A 107 1.09 -2.79 -0.62
CA VAL A 107 1.52 -2.12 0.62
C VAL A 107 3.00 -2.39 0.90
N GLY A 108 3.47 -3.62 0.70
CA GLY A 108 4.86 -4.00 0.90
C GLY A 108 5.81 -3.26 -0.03
N THR A 109 5.46 -3.12 -1.32
CA THR A 109 6.22 -2.30 -2.27
C THR A 109 6.21 -0.84 -1.87
N ALA A 110 5.08 -0.28 -1.45
CA ALA A 110 5.05 1.11 -0.98
C ALA A 110 5.93 1.33 0.27
N LEU A 111 5.90 0.39 1.23
CA LEU A 111 6.71 0.48 2.46
C LEU A 111 8.21 0.35 2.22
N THR A 112 8.62 -0.40 1.18
CA THR A 112 10.04 -0.73 0.94
C THR A 112 10.68 0.06 -0.19
N GLU A 113 9.91 0.47 -1.20
CA GLU A 113 10.41 1.13 -2.41
C GLU A 113 10.05 2.62 -2.47
N ASP A 114 8.76 2.97 -2.41
CA ASP A 114 8.30 4.36 -2.46
C ASP A 114 6.96 4.55 -1.75
N ILE A 115 6.99 5.20 -0.60
CA ILE A 115 5.79 5.45 0.21
C ILE A 115 4.79 6.37 -0.50
N SER A 116 5.26 7.17 -1.46
CA SER A 116 4.44 8.06 -2.27
C SER A 116 3.45 7.29 -3.16
N MET A 117 3.63 5.98 -3.32
CA MET A 117 2.64 5.11 -3.98
C MET A 117 1.30 5.04 -3.23
N LEU A 118 1.29 5.41 -1.95
CA LEU A 118 0.07 5.55 -1.14
C LEU A 118 -0.44 6.99 -1.08
N ASP A 119 0.19 7.94 -1.79
CA ASP A 119 -0.31 9.31 -1.87
C ASP A 119 -1.70 9.31 -2.51
N GLY A 120 -2.68 9.90 -1.82
CA GLY A 120 -4.09 9.89 -2.23
C GLY A 120 -4.86 8.61 -1.88
N ALA A 121 -4.20 7.58 -1.33
CA ALA A 121 -4.89 6.47 -0.70
C ALA A 121 -5.43 6.87 0.68
N ASP A 122 -6.53 6.23 1.10
CA ASP A 122 -7.03 6.35 2.46
C ASP A 122 -6.19 5.44 3.38
N VAL A 123 -5.08 6.00 3.87
CA VAL A 123 -4.11 5.28 4.71
C VAL A 123 -4.72 4.90 6.05
N ASP A 124 -5.63 5.73 6.59
CA ASP A 124 -6.38 5.38 7.80
C ASP A 124 -7.25 4.15 7.58
N ALA A 125 -7.99 4.09 6.48
CA ALA A 125 -8.79 2.91 6.14
C ALA A 125 -7.92 1.68 5.84
N LEU A 126 -6.75 1.87 5.23
CA LEU A 126 -5.80 0.78 4.98
C LEU A 126 -5.27 0.18 6.29
N ILE A 127 -4.87 1.04 7.24
CA ILE A 127 -4.41 0.60 8.56
C ILE A 127 -5.54 -0.09 9.32
N ALA A 128 -6.75 0.46 9.33
CA ALA A 128 -7.90 -0.19 9.96
C ALA A 128 -8.17 -1.58 9.36
N SER A 129 -8.05 -1.71 8.03
CA SER A 129 -8.22 -3.00 7.35
C SER A 129 -7.16 -4.01 7.78
N LEU A 130 -5.88 -3.60 7.81
CA LEU A 130 -4.75 -4.46 8.19
C LEU A 130 -4.73 -4.80 9.69
N SER A 131 -5.14 -3.88 10.56
CA SER A 131 -5.08 -4.06 12.01
C SER A 131 -6.33 -4.75 12.57
N ASP A 132 -7.51 -4.41 12.09
CA ASP A 132 -8.77 -4.84 12.72
C ASP A 132 -9.47 -5.97 11.99
N GLU A 133 -9.43 -5.97 10.65
CA GLU A 133 -10.24 -6.89 9.85
C GLU A 133 -9.46 -8.12 9.37
N LEU A 134 -8.34 -7.88 8.69
CA LEU A 134 -7.55 -8.94 8.06
C LEU A 134 -7.01 -9.99 9.05
N PRO A 135 -6.59 -9.66 10.29
CA PRO A 135 -6.13 -10.69 11.23
C PRO A 135 -7.22 -11.71 11.57
N GLY A 136 -8.48 -11.27 11.71
CA GLY A 136 -9.62 -12.15 11.93
C GLY A 136 -9.90 -13.03 10.71
N ALA A 137 -9.86 -12.44 9.51
CA ALA A 137 -10.02 -13.17 8.25
C ALA A 137 -8.94 -14.23 8.05
N LEU A 138 -7.68 -13.90 8.34
CA LEU A 138 -6.57 -14.84 8.27
C LEU A 138 -6.69 -15.97 9.29
N ALA A 139 -7.18 -15.70 10.50
CA ALA A 139 -7.43 -16.75 11.48
C ALA A 139 -8.49 -17.76 11.00
N GLU A 140 -9.61 -17.28 10.44
CA GLU A 140 -10.64 -18.15 9.85
C GLU A 140 -10.09 -18.93 8.65
N LEU A 141 -9.32 -18.28 7.78
CA LEU A 141 -8.71 -18.92 6.62
C LEU A 141 -7.73 -20.00 7.07
N LYS A 142 -6.86 -19.70 8.04
CA LYS A 142 -5.91 -20.65 8.62
C LYS A 142 -6.61 -21.89 9.18
N ASP A 143 -7.66 -21.71 9.97
CA ASP A 143 -8.44 -22.83 10.54
C ASP A 143 -8.99 -23.74 9.43
N ARG A 144 -9.57 -23.13 8.40
CA ARG A 144 -10.10 -23.84 7.23
C ARG A 144 -9.02 -24.63 6.48
N VAL A 145 -7.88 -24.00 6.18
CA VAL A 145 -6.84 -24.61 5.34
C VAL A 145 -5.87 -25.50 6.10
N SER A 146 -6.02 -25.63 7.42
CA SER A 146 -5.16 -26.49 8.26
C SER A 146 -5.41 -28.00 8.07
N VAL A 147 -6.50 -28.37 7.38
CA VAL A 147 -6.83 -29.76 7.03
C VAL A 147 -6.74 -29.98 5.52
N PRO A 148 -6.57 -31.22 5.04
CA PRO A 148 -6.57 -31.53 3.60
C PRO A 148 -7.88 -31.10 2.90
N TYR A 149 -7.77 -30.60 1.67
CA TYR A 149 -8.92 -30.30 0.83
C TYR A 149 -9.61 -31.58 0.35
N GLU A 150 -10.95 -31.65 0.49
CA GLU A 150 -11.74 -32.85 0.17
C GLU A 150 -12.59 -32.74 -1.12
N GLY A 151 -12.65 -31.57 -1.77
CA GLY A 151 -13.44 -31.35 -2.99
C GLY A 151 -14.86 -30.85 -2.74
#